data_AF-K2B1V8-F1
#
_entry.id   AF-K2B1V8-F1
#
_cell.length_a   1.000
_cell.length_b   1.000
_cell.length_c   1.000
_cell.angle_alpha   90.00
_cell.angle_beta   90.00
_cell.angle_gamma   90.00
#
_symmetry.space_group_name_H-M   'P 1'
#
loop_
_entity.id
_entity.type
_entity.pdbx_description
1 polymer ?
#
loop_
_entity_poly.entity_id
_entity_poly.type
_entity_poly.pdbx_seq_one_letter_code
_entity_poly.pdbx_strand_id
1 'polypeptide(L)'
;MQQLLQHVVRTKQIQILPERFEKQYFNWVDNLLDWCLSRQIWYGHRVPAWYCKNAECRMQNVESNVIVSIEEVHVCPVCNGPVAQDPDTLDTWFSAGMFSFSPLGPVEGESEDQKNYHPTNVLETGYDILTFWVVRMILMTTCLRGEVPFKTVYLHGLVRDEQGRKMSKSLDNIIDPLDVSEKFGTDAVRLSLMVGSSPGNDSKLSEEKIGSYRNFANKLWNIARFIQLTINNEQLTLVREVSLP
;
A
#
# COMPACT_ATOMS: atom_id res chain seq x y z
N MET A 1 17.70 3.54 12.81
CA MET A 1 16.55 3.51 11.88
C MET A 1 16.82 4.28 10.59
N GLN A 2 17.13 5.58 10.65
CA GLN A 2 17.40 6.41 9.46
C GLN A 2 18.48 5.84 8.52
N GLN A 3 19.65 5.45 9.06
CA GLN A 3 20.73 4.86 8.25
C GLN A 3 20.30 3.58 7.52
N LEU A 4 19.43 2.78 8.13
CA LEU A 4 18.92 1.54 7.55
C LEU A 4 17.96 1.84 6.40
N LEU A 5 17.07 2.81 6.55
CA LEU A 5 16.20 3.31 5.48
C LEU A 5 17.00 3.90 4.31
N GLN A 6 18.10 4.61 4.58
CA GLN A 6 18.98 5.10 3.54
C GLN A 6 19.73 3.95 2.83
N HIS A 7 20.23 2.98 3.59
CA HIS A 7 21.05 1.90 3.08
C HIS A 7 20.32 1.05 2.04
N VAL A 8 19.10 0.61 2.33
CA VAL A 8 18.34 -0.29 1.44
C VAL A 8 18.00 0.33 0.08
N VAL A 9 17.81 1.66 0.01
CA VAL A 9 17.58 2.36 -1.27
C VAL A 9 18.90 2.75 -1.94
N ARG A 10 19.91 3.23 -1.20
CA ARG A 10 21.23 3.61 -1.77
C ARG A 10 21.96 2.41 -2.38
N THR A 11 21.84 1.24 -1.77
CA THR A 11 22.41 -0.02 -2.29
C THR A 11 21.54 -0.69 -3.34
N LYS A 12 20.40 -0.07 -3.72
CA LYS A 12 19.45 -0.57 -4.71
C LYS A 12 18.89 -1.96 -4.38
N GLN A 13 18.83 -2.34 -3.10
CA GLN A 13 18.02 -3.47 -2.64
C GLN A 13 16.52 -3.20 -2.88
N ILE A 14 16.15 -1.92 -2.79
CA ILE A 14 14.84 -1.41 -3.18
C ILE A 14 15.04 -0.37 -4.28
N GLN A 15 14.36 -0.56 -5.41
CA GLN A 15 14.35 0.38 -6.53
C GLN A 15 13.07 1.19 -6.54
N ILE A 16 13.15 2.53 -6.58
CA ILE A 16 11.97 3.40 -6.67
C ILE A 16 11.82 3.88 -8.11
N LEU A 17 10.65 3.62 -8.70
CA LEU A 17 10.31 4.02 -10.06
C LEU A 17 9.10 4.97 -10.03
N PRO A 18 9.16 6.13 -10.72
CA PRO A 18 10.34 6.74 -11.34
C PRO A 18 11.43 7.17 -10.33
N GLU A 19 12.68 7.16 -10.79
CA GLU A 19 13.87 7.51 -9.97
C GLU A 19 13.80 8.91 -9.35
N ARG A 20 13.10 9.86 -9.97
CA ARG A 20 12.93 11.22 -9.43
C ARG A 20 12.34 11.25 -8.01
N PHE A 21 11.56 10.23 -7.63
CA PHE A 21 10.96 10.14 -6.30
C PHE A 21 11.96 9.70 -5.22
N GLU A 22 13.14 9.19 -5.58
CA GLU A 22 14.21 8.93 -4.61
C GLU A 22 14.60 10.21 -3.87
N LYS A 23 14.61 11.37 -4.54
CA LYS A 23 14.89 12.65 -3.89
C LYS A 23 13.85 12.97 -2.80
N GLN A 24 12.57 12.71 -3.07
CA GLN A 24 11.51 12.92 -2.08
C GLN A 24 11.64 11.93 -0.91
N TYR A 25 11.95 10.67 -1.22
CA TYR A 25 12.22 9.64 -0.22
C TYR A 25 13.37 10.07 0.71
N PHE A 26 14.53 10.42 0.16
CA PHE A 26 15.69 10.83 0.95
C PHE A 26 15.43 12.11 1.73
N ASN A 27 14.80 13.12 1.14
CA ASN A 27 14.45 14.34 1.86
C ASN A 27 13.57 14.06 3.10
N TRP A 28 12.65 13.10 3.00
CA TRP A 28 11.82 12.72 4.14
C TRP A 28 12.60 11.91 5.18
N VAL A 29 13.36 10.90 4.73
CA VAL A 29 14.19 10.05 5.61
C VAL A 29 15.26 10.87 6.34
N ASP A 30 15.83 11.88 5.68
CA ASP A 30 16.90 12.73 6.22
C ASP A 30 16.41 13.65 7.35
N ASN A 31 15.11 13.94 7.38
CA ASN A 31 14.47 14.84 8.36
C ASN A 31 13.43 14.11 9.22
N LEU A 32 13.65 12.82 9.47
CA LEU A 32 12.76 12.00 10.30
C LEU A 32 12.68 12.55 11.73
N LEU A 33 11.45 12.69 12.21
CA LEU A 33 11.12 13.00 13.60
C LEU A 33 10.48 11.79 14.27
N ASP A 34 10.46 11.79 15.59
CA ASP A 34 9.77 10.76 16.37
C ASP A 34 8.29 10.66 15.98
N TRP A 35 7.87 9.44 15.68
CA TRP A 35 6.51 9.16 15.27
C TRP A 35 5.64 8.87 16.48
N CYS A 36 4.75 9.80 16.81
CA CYS A 36 3.71 9.56 17.81
C CYS A 36 2.74 8.48 17.32
N LEU A 37 2.74 7.31 17.97
CA LEU A 37 1.91 6.16 17.64
C LEU A 37 0.51 6.21 18.26
N SER A 38 0.33 6.90 19.40
CA SER A 38 -0.95 6.91 20.10
C SER A 38 -1.95 7.87 19.44
N ARG A 39 -3.23 7.49 19.46
CA ARG A 39 -4.36 8.25 18.91
C ARG A 39 -5.52 8.18 19.87
N GLN A 40 -6.11 9.33 20.20
CA GLN A 40 -7.33 9.45 21.01
C GLN A 40 -8.57 9.30 20.14
N ILE A 41 -8.71 8.14 19.48
CA ILE A 41 -9.84 7.79 18.61
C ILE A 41 -10.45 6.46 19.04
N TRP A 42 -11.67 6.18 18.60
CA TRP A 42 -12.38 4.97 19.03
C TRP A 42 -12.06 3.74 18.17
N TYR A 43 -11.71 3.96 16.90
CA TYR A 43 -11.47 2.88 15.95
C TYR A 43 -9.97 2.70 15.70
N GLY A 44 -9.43 1.57 16.16
CA GLY A 44 -8.03 1.20 15.98
C GLY A 44 -7.64 0.07 16.93
N HIS A 45 -6.44 -0.46 16.76
CA HIS A 45 -5.89 -1.44 17.70
C HIS A 45 -5.57 -0.73 19.01
N ARG A 46 -6.12 -1.19 20.14
CA ARG A 46 -5.79 -0.60 21.44
C ARG A 46 -4.32 -0.78 21.76
N VAL A 47 -3.69 0.23 22.35
CA VAL A 47 -2.30 0.13 22.78
C VAL A 47 -2.20 -0.98 23.83
N PRO A 48 -1.31 -1.98 23.65
CA PRO A 48 -1.14 -3.09 24.60
C PRO A 48 -0.26 -2.65 25.78
N ALA A 49 -0.67 -1.57 26.45
CA ALA A 49 -0.01 -1.02 27.63
C ALA A 49 -1.01 -0.90 28.78
N TRP A 50 -0.59 -1.25 29.99
CA TRP A 50 -1.39 -1.20 31.21
C TRP A 50 -0.69 -0.36 32.28
N TYR A 51 -1.49 0.37 33.04
CA TYR A 51 -1.06 1.24 34.12
C TYR A 51 -1.64 0.76 35.44
N CYS A 52 -0.80 0.67 36.47
CA CYS A 52 -1.27 0.40 37.83
C CYS A 52 -2.15 1.56 38.32
N LYS A 53 -3.29 1.27 38.95
CA LYS A 53 -4.17 2.32 39.53
C LYS A 53 -3.66 2.83 40.88
N ASN A 54 -2.76 2.11 41.55
CA ASN A 54 -2.16 2.54 42.82
C ASN A 54 -1.08 3.60 42.55
N ALA A 55 -1.30 4.83 43.05
CA ALA A 55 -0.39 5.96 42.84
C ALA A 55 0.97 5.78 43.51
N GLU A 56 1.03 5.17 44.71
CA GLU A 56 2.30 4.92 45.41
C GLU A 56 3.17 3.94 44.64
N CYS A 57 2.55 2.88 44.10
CA CYS A 57 3.24 1.90 43.25
C CYS A 57 3.81 2.52 41.96
N ARG A 58 3.11 3.51 41.37
CA ARG A 58 3.59 4.24 40.19
C ARG A 58 4.76 5.18 40.49
N MET A 59 4.75 5.81 41.66
CA MET A 59 5.80 6.77 42.04
C MET A 59 7.11 6.09 42.46
N GLN A 60 7.04 4.87 43.01
CA GLN A 60 8.21 4.15 43.51
C GLN A 60 9.04 3.45 42.42
N ASN A 61 8.44 3.15 41.27
CA ASN A 61 9.12 2.44 40.18
C ASN A 61 9.02 3.19 38.86
N VAL A 62 10.01 4.03 38.57
CA VAL A 62 10.09 4.83 37.33
C VAL A 62 10.12 3.92 36.09
N GLU A 63 10.79 2.77 36.16
CA GLU A 63 10.87 1.78 35.06
C GLU A 63 9.63 0.88 34.94
N SER A 64 8.73 0.84 35.94
CA SER A 64 7.57 -0.09 35.98
C SER A 64 6.21 0.59 35.81
N ASN A 65 6.20 1.87 35.41
CA ASN A 65 4.95 2.62 35.27
C ASN A 65 4.05 2.11 34.15
N VAL A 66 4.64 1.43 33.16
CA VAL A 66 3.95 0.91 31.99
C VAL A 66 4.24 -0.58 31.90
N ILE A 67 3.18 -1.39 31.91
CA ILE A 67 3.25 -2.83 31.70
C ILE A 67 2.85 -3.08 30.24
N VAL A 68 3.72 -3.66 29.42
CA VAL A 68 3.41 -3.99 28.02
C VAL A 68 3.30 -5.51 27.89
N SER A 69 2.19 -5.98 27.33
CA SER A 69 1.88 -7.41 27.25
C SER A 69 1.01 -7.74 26.04
N ILE A 70 1.21 -8.92 25.45
CA ILE A 70 0.31 -9.44 24.41
C ILE A 70 -0.98 -9.98 25.06
N GLU A 71 -0.86 -10.59 26.24
CA GLU A 71 -1.96 -11.11 27.03
C GLU A 71 -2.54 -10.03 27.96
N GLU A 72 -3.82 -10.16 28.29
CA GLU A 72 -4.48 -9.24 29.21
C GLU A 72 -3.87 -9.29 30.61
N VAL A 73 -3.46 -8.12 31.10
CA VAL A 73 -2.97 -7.96 32.46
C VAL A 73 -4.14 -7.61 33.37
N HIS A 74 -4.40 -8.44 34.38
CA HIS A 74 -5.47 -8.20 35.36
C HIS A 74 -4.97 -7.60 36.68
N VAL A 75 -3.70 -7.82 37.03
CA VAL A 75 -3.09 -7.34 38.28
C VAL A 75 -1.71 -6.75 38.04
N CYS A 76 -1.34 -5.75 38.84
CA CYS A 76 -0.02 -5.16 38.77
C CYS A 76 1.03 -6.17 39.30
N PRO A 77 2.11 -6.47 38.55
CA PRO A 77 3.11 -7.45 38.95
C PRO A 77 3.94 -7.02 40.18
N VAL A 78 3.90 -5.74 40.55
CA VAL A 78 4.66 -5.20 41.69
C VAL A 78 3.84 -5.22 42.98
N CYS A 79 2.61 -4.69 42.95
CA CYS A 79 1.79 -4.50 44.15
C CYS A 79 0.51 -5.35 44.21
N ASN A 80 0.29 -6.24 43.23
CA ASN A 80 -0.95 -7.01 43.06
C ASN A 80 -2.24 -6.17 43.03
N GLY A 81 -2.12 -4.87 42.74
CA GLY A 81 -3.24 -3.93 42.65
C GLY A 81 -3.95 -3.96 41.30
N PRO A 82 -5.11 -3.29 41.19
CA PRO A 82 -5.85 -3.21 39.93
C PRO A 82 -5.08 -2.40 38.87
N VAL A 83 -5.15 -2.84 37.62
CA VAL A 83 -4.58 -2.15 36.46
C VAL A 83 -5.65 -1.61 35.53
N ALA A 84 -5.27 -0.69 34.64
CA ALA A 84 -6.10 -0.21 33.54
C ALA A 84 -5.28 -0.18 32.26
N GLN A 85 -5.83 -0.76 31.18
CA GLN A 85 -5.22 -0.64 29.86
C GLN A 85 -5.35 0.80 29.34
N ASP A 86 -4.33 1.26 28.60
CA ASP A 86 -4.32 2.54 27.89
C ASP A 86 -5.59 2.71 27.03
N PRO A 87 -6.35 3.81 27.20
CA PRO A 87 -7.53 4.06 26.38
C PRO A 87 -7.20 4.38 24.92
N ASP A 88 -5.96 4.74 24.59
CA ASP A 88 -5.57 5.13 23.24
C ASP A 88 -5.50 3.94 22.29
N THR A 89 -5.62 4.25 21.00
CA THR A 89 -5.39 3.30 19.89
C THR A 89 -4.11 3.62 19.15
N LEU A 90 -3.55 2.63 18.47
CA LEU A 90 -2.41 2.77 17.58
C LEU A 90 -2.81 3.45 16.26
N ASP A 91 -1.91 4.28 15.74
CA ASP A 91 -2.01 4.93 14.43
C ASP A 91 -2.30 3.90 13.32
N THR A 92 -3.21 4.20 12.40
CA THR A 92 -3.53 3.32 11.27
C THR A 92 -2.31 3.01 10.41
N TRP A 93 -1.36 3.94 10.33
CA TRP A 93 -0.09 3.71 9.63
C TRP A 93 0.83 2.69 10.33
N PHE A 94 0.62 2.41 11.62
CA PHE A 94 1.32 1.37 12.36
C PHE A 94 0.94 -0.01 11.84
N SER A 95 -0.36 -0.30 11.75
CA SER A 95 -0.82 -1.56 11.17
C SER A 95 -0.54 -1.64 9.67
N ALA A 96 -0.75 -0.56 8.92
CA ALA A 96 -0.49 -0.54 7.47
C ALA A 96 1.01 -0.71 7.13
N GLY A 97 1.91 -0.25 8.01
CA GLY A 97 3.35 -0.45 7.87
C GLY A 97 3.79 -1.91 8.01
N MET A 98 3.00 -2.77 8.64
CA MET A 98 3.31 -4.21 8.78
C MET A 98 2.73 -5.07 7.66
N PHE A 99 2.02 -4.45 6.69
CA PHE A 99 1.29 -5.15 5.64
C PHE A 99 2.15 -5.98 4.69
N SER A 100 3.45 -5.69 4.59
CA SER A 100 4.40 -6.44 3.76
C SER A 100 4.60 -7.89 4.19
N PHE A 101 4.33 -8.23 5.46
CA PHE A 101 4.53 -9.58 6.00
C PHE A 101 3.33 -10.09 6.80
N SER A 102 2.54 -9.23 7.43
CA SER A 102 1.43 -9.65 8.31
C SER A 102 0.33 -10.47 7.63
N PRO A 103 -0.02 -10.26 6.34
CA PRO A 103 -0.97 -11.12 5.64
C PRO A 103 -0.40 -12.50 5.30
N LEU A 104 0.92 -12.62 5.22
CA LEU A 104 1.61 -13.85 4.82
C LEU A 104 1.93 -14.73 6.02
N GLY A 105 2.13 -14.15 7.20
CA GLY A 105 2.45 -14.92 8.39
C GLY A 105 2.89 -14.08 9.59
N PRO A 106 3.28 -14.74 10.69
CA PRO A 106 3.74 -14.08 11.90
C PRO A 106 5.04 -13.29 11.68
N VAL A 107 5.32 -12.35 12.58
CA VAL A 107 6.61 -11.61 12.60
C VAL A 107 7.78 -12.58 12.75
N GLU A 108 7.63 -13.53 13.68
CA GLU A 108 8.62 -14.56 14.00
C GLU A 108 8.37 -15.86 13.23
N GLY A 109 9.43 -16.43 12.67
CA GLY A 109 9.35 -17.66 11.89
C GLY A 109 9.04 -17.43 10.41
N GLU A 110 8.82 -18.54 9.71
CA GLU A 110 8.49 -18.56 8.29
C GLU A 110 7.26 -19.44 8.03
N SER A 111 6.19 -18.83 7.55
CA SER A 111 5.09 -19.54 6.92
C SER A 111 5.45 -19.96 5.49
N GLU A 112 4.69 -20.88 4.92
CA GLU A 112 4.84 -21.27 3.51
C GLU A 112 4.61 -20.07 2.56
N ASP A 113 3.62 -19.23 2.86
CA ASP A 113 3.32 -18.03 2.07
C ASP A 113 4.45 -16.99 2.16
N GLN A 114 5.09 -16.83 3.32
CA GLN A 114 6.22 -15.93 3.46
C GLN A 114 7.39 -16.36 2.59
N LYS A 115 7.72 -17.64 2.54
CA LYS A 115 8.80 -18.17 1.69
C LYS A 115 8.54 -17.94 0.21
N ASN A 116 7.28 -18.05 -0.21
CA ASN A 116 6.90 -17.95 -1.62
C ASN A 116 6.70 -16.51 -2.08
N TYR A 117 6.28 -15.60 -1.20
CA TYR A 117 5.80 -14.27 -1.59
C TYR A 117 6.52 -13.08 -0.92
N HIS A 118 7.45 -13.34 0.02
CA HIS A 118 8.29 -12.32 0.66
C HIS A 118 9.78 -12.54 0.34
N PRO A 119 10.53 -11.50 -0.09
CA PRO A 119 10.10 -10.14 -0.36
C PRO A 119 9.31 -10.03 -1.67
N THR A 120 8.28 -9.18 -1.70
CA THR A 120 7.43 -8.98 -2.88
C THR A 120 8.22 -8.35 -4.04
N ASN A 121 7.97 -8.75 -5.27
CA ASN A 121 8.71 -8.20 -6.41
C ASN A 121 8.40 -6.73 -6.68
N VAL A 122 7.12 -6.34 -6.68
CA VAL A 122 6.67 -4.98 -7.00
C VAL A 122 5.59 -4.53 -6.02
N LEU A 123 5.80 -3.39 -5.37
CA LEU A 123 4.75 -2.62 -4.71
C LEU A 123 4.30 -1.51 -5.66
N GLU A 124 3.02 -1.50 -6.02
CA GLU A 124 2.39 -0.47 -6.85
C GLU A 124 1.53 0.44 -5.97
N THR A 125 1.74 1.76 -6.05
CA THR A 125 0.96 2.73 -5.26
C THR A 125 1.10 4.16 -5.78
N GLY A 126 0.24 5.07 -5.32
CA GLY A 126 0.32 6.49 -5.63
C GLY A 126 1.50 7.15 -4.92
N TYR A 127 2.17 8.11 -5.58
CA TYR A 127 3.29 8.82 -4.95
C TYR A 127 2.89 9.62 -3.69
N ASP A 128 1.61 9.89 -3.47
CA ASP A 128 1.12 10.71 -2.36
C ASP A 128 1.27 10.02 -1.01
N ILE A 129 1.34 8.69 -0.98
CA ILE A 129 1.58 7.89 0.24
C ILE A 129 2.97 7.26 0.28
N LEU A 130 3.92 7.72 -0.54
CA LEU A 130 5.33 7.32 -0.48
C LEU A 130 5.90 7.50 0.94
N THR A 131 5.72 8.67 1.53
CA THR A 131 6.26 8.99 2.87
C THR A 131 5.48 8.31 3.98
N PHE A 132 4.16 8.20 3.85
CA PHE A 132 3.30 7.70 4.91
C PHE A 132 3.20 6.18 4.95
N TRP A 133 3.29 5.50 3.82
CA TRP A 133 3.09 4.06 3.75
C TRP A 133 4.36 3.33 3.38
N VAL A 134 4.94 3.65 2.21
CA VAL A 134 6.09 2.92 1.66
C VAL A 134 7.28 3.02 2.61
N VAL A 135 7.65 4.21 3.10
CA VAL A 135 8.76 4.34 4.05
C VAL A 135 8.50 3.58 5.34
N ARG A 136 7.26 3.58 5.84
CA ARG A 136 6.89 2.83 7.06
C ARG A 136 6.95 1.33 6.85
N MET A 137 6.55 0.83 5.67
CA MET A 137 6.72 -0.59 5.34
C MET A 137 8.19 -1.00 5.33
N ILE A 138 9.05 -0.18 4.73
CA ILE A 138 10.50 -0.43 4.74
C ILE A 138 11.01 -0.43 6.18
N LEU A 139 10.65 0.59 6.97
CA LEU A 139 11.07 0.69 8.37
C LEU A 139 10.65 -0.53 9.18
N MET A 140 9.36 -0.85 9.18
CA MET A 140 8.80 -1.90 10.03
C MET A 140 9.32 -3.28 9.63
N THR A 141 9.38 -3.59 8.33
CA THR A 141 9.86 -4.89 7.86
C THR A 141 11.33 -5.07 8.18
N THR A 142 12.16 -4.08 7.87
CA THR A 142 13.60 -4.23 8.08
C THR A 142 13.97 -4.18 9.56
N CYS A 143 13.22 -3.47 10.41
CA CYS A 143 13.42 -3.51 11.85
C CYS A 143 12.93 -4.81 12.50
N LEU A 144 11.77 -5.34 12.09
CA LEU A 144 11.18 -6.51 12.73
C LEU A 144 11.72 -7.84 12.19
N ARG A 145 12.10 -7.88 10.91
CA ARG A 145 12.51 -9.12 10.21
C ARG A 145 13.94 -9.08 9.66
N GLY A 146 14.58 -7.92 9.57
CA GLY A 146 15.92 -7.80 8.98
C GLY A 146 15.96 -7.93 7.46
N GLU A 147 14.79 -7.90 6.80
CA GLU A 147 14.62 -8.07 5.35
C GLU A 147 14.01 -6.80 4.71
N VAL A 148 14.08 -6.70 3.38
CA VAL A 148 13.36 -5.64 2.63
C VAL A 148 11.93 -6.10 2.32
N PRO A 149 10.91 -5.23 2.37
CA PRO A 149 9.53 -5.65 2.09
C PRO A 149 9.27 -5.97 0.62
N PHE A 150 9.96 -5.28 -0.28
CA PHE A 150 9.76 -5.38 -1.72
C PHE A 150 11.03 -4.99 -2.48
N LYS A 151 11.19 -5.50 -3.71
CA LYS A 151 12.35 -5.22 -4.57
C LYS A 151 12.19 -3.92 -5.38
N THR A 152 10.97 -3.67 -5.87
CA THR A 152 10.66 -2.49 -6.68
C THR A 152 9.42 -1.78 -6.15
N VAL A 153 9.48 -0.45 -6.03
CA VAL A 153 8.34 0.43 -5.77
C VAL A 153 7.99 1.14 -7.07
N TYR A 154 6.82 0.84 -7.63
CA TYR A 154 6.27 1.56 -8.75
C TYR A 154 5.28 2.60 -8.25
N LEU A 155 5.62 3.88 -8.47
CA LEU A 155 4.80 5.02 -8.10
C LEU A 155 4.04 5.53 -9.32
N HIS A 156 2.73 5.32 -9.33
CA HIS A 156 1.86 5.92 -10.34
C HIS A 156 1.46 7.35 -9.94
N GLY A 157 1.01 8.14 -10.92
CA GLY A 157 0.43 9.46 -10.66
C GLY A 157 -1.02 9.38 -10.18
N LEU A 158 -1.56 10.52 -9.75
CA LEU A 158 -2.95 10.62 -9.33
C LEU A 158 -3.86 10.85 -10.53
N VAL A 159 -5.06 10.26 -10.48
CA VAL A 159 -6.11 10.57 -11.44
C VAL A 159 -6.74 11.92 -11.06
N ARG A 160 -6.79 12.82 -12.04
CA ARG A 160 -7.32 14.18 -11.93
C ARG A 160 -8.58 14.31 -12.76
N ASP A 161 -9.41 15.28 -12.40
CA ASP A 161 -10.53 15.65 -13.27
C ASP A 161 -10.03 16.28 -14.60
N GLU A 162 -10.95 16.55 -15.51
CA GLU A 162 -10.67 17.15 -16.82
C GLU A 162 -9.91 18.51 -16.73
N GLN A 163 -10.17 19.26 -15.65
CA GLN A 163 -9.54 20.54 -15.37
C GLN A 163 -8.16 20.38 -14.69
N GLY A 164 -7.77 19.16 -14.32
CA GLY A 164 -6.50 18.84 -13.66
C GLY A 164 -6.53 18.95 -12.13
N ARG A 165 -7.71 19.12 -11.51
CA ARG A 165 -7.85 19.20 -10.06
C ARG A 165 -7.85 17.81 -9.44
N LYS A 166 -7.44 17.70 -8.17
CA LYS A 166 -7.56 16.44 -7.42
C LYS A 166 -9.05 16.07 -7.34
N MET A 167 -9.39 14.82 -7.63
CA MET A 167 -10.74 14.33 -7.40
C MET A 167 -11.01 14.31 -5.89
N SER A 168 -12.15 14.88 -5.48
CA SER A 168 -12.55 14.94 -4.09
C SER A 168 -14.06 15.07 -3.97
N LYS A 169 -14.63 14.48 -2.91
CA LYS A 169 -16.08 14.52 -2.66
C LYS A 169 -16.60 15.96 -2.49
N SER A 170 -15.79 16.84 -1.93
CA SER A 170 -16.16 18.26 -1.72
C SER A 170 -16.25 19.09 -3.00
N LEU A 171 -15.53 18.70 -4.06
CA LEU A 171 -15.54 19.41 -5.34
C LEU A 171 -16.55 18.83 -6.33
N ASP A 172 -17.28 17.78 -5.92
CA ASP A 172 -18.25 17.05 -6.76
C ASP A 172 -17.70 16.70 -8.15
N ASN A 173 -16.40 16.39 -8.21
CA ASN A 173 -15.65 16.13 -9.44
C ASN A 173 -15.18 14.67 -9.53
N ILE A 174 -15.90 13.76 -8.86
CA ILE A 174 -15.60 12.33 -8.83
C ILE A 174 -16.37 11.66 -9.97
N ILE A 175 -15.68 10.80 -10.69
CA ILE A 175 -16.29 9.86 -11.63
C ILE A 175 -16.38 8.52 -10.89
N ASP A 176 -17.60 8.02 -10.67
CA ASP A 176 -17.77 6.69 -10.09
C ASP A 176 -17.34 5.64 -11.13
N PRO A 177 -16.34 4.79 -10.83
CA PRO A 177 -15.86 3.78 -11.76
C PRO A 177 -16.94 2.76 -12.15
N LEU A 178 -17.94 2.51 -11.31
CA LEU A 178 -19.04 1.58 -11.61
C LEU A 178 -19.99 2.17 -12.65
N ASP A 179 -20.38 3.44 -12.47
CA ASP A 179 -21.29 4.14 -13.39
C ASP A 179 -20.70 4.21 -14.81
N VAL A 180 -19.41 4.57 -14.92
CA VAL A 180 -18.75 4.63 -16.24
C VAL A 180 -18.44 3.24 -16.80
N SER A 181 -18.27 2.23 -15.96
CA SER A 181 -18.11 0.84 -16.42
C SER A 181 -19.41 0.31 -17.00
N GLU A 182 -20.56 0.63 -16.40
CA GLU A 182 -21.88 0.27 -16.95
C GLU A 182 -22.15 1.01 -18.26
N LYS A 183 -21.82 2.31 -18.33
CA LYS A 183 -22.07 3.16 -19.51
C LYS A 183 -21.16 2.87 -20.70
N PHE A 184 -19.88 2.58 -20.46
CA PHE A 184 -18.86 2.48 -21.52
C PHE A 184 -18.17 1.11 -21.60
N GLY A 185 -18.38 0.22 -20.63
CA GLY A 185 -17.70 -1.07 -20.51
C GLY A 185 -16.41 -0.98 -19.69
N THR A 186 -16.15 -2.01 -18.88
CA THR A 186 -14.98 -2.09 -17.99
C THR A 186 -13.65 -1.96 -18.74
N ASP A 187 -13.53 -2.55 -19.93
CA ASP A 187 -12.30 -2.47 -20.73
C ASP A 187 -12.00 -1.05 -21.19
N ALA A 188 -13.04 -0.27 -21.53
CA ALA A 188 -12.88 1.13 -21.90
C ALA A 188 -12.32 1.94 -20.73
N VAL A 189 -12.85 1.72 -19.51
CA VAL A 189 -12.38 2.37 -18.29
C VAL A 189 -10.93 1.99 -18.01
N ARG A 190 -10.58 0.70 -18.02
CA ARG A 190 -9.20 0.22 -17.79
C ARG A 190 -8.22 0.80 -18.80
N LEU A 191 -8.54 0.74 -20.10
CA LEU A 191 -7.68 1.29 -21.14
C LEU A 191 -7.51 2.81 -21.00
N SER A 192 -8.57 3.52 -20.60
CA SER A 192 -8.49 4.98 -20.39
C SER A 192 -7.55 5.39 -19.24
N LEU A 193 -7.37 4.51 -18.25
CA LEU A 193 -6.47 4.73 -17.12
C LEU A 193 -5.03 4.34 -17.45
N MET A 194 -4.83 3.25 -18.20
CA MET A 194 -3.50 2.70 -18.52
C MET A 194 -2.84 3.35 -19.74
N VAL A 195 -3.61 3.68 -20.78
CA VAL A 195 -3.03 4.20 -22.02
C VAL A 195 -2.72 5.68 -21.86
N GLY A 196 -1.46 6.03 -22.13
CA GLY A 196 -0.97 7.40 -21.99
C GLY A 196 -0.64 7.81 -20.56
N SER A 197 -0.71 6.89 -19.58
CA SER A 197 -0.19 7.14 -18.23
C SER A 197 1.31 6.80 -18.19
N SER A 198 2.15 7.82 -18.03
CA SER A 198 3.55 7.58 -17.68
C SER A 198 3.68 7.38 -16.16
N PRO A 199 4.56 6.48 -15.70
CA PRO A 199 4.78 6.27 -14.28
C PRO A 199 5.06 7.60 -13.57
N GLY A 200 4.42 7.82 -12.42
CA GLY A 200 4.57 9.01 -11.59
C GLY A 200 3.91 10.29 -12.09
N ASN A 201 3.37 10.33 -13.32
CA ASN A 201 2.69 11.50 -13.85
C ASN A 201 1.19 11.39 -13.67
N ASP A 202 0.57 12.46 -13.19
CA ASP A 202 -0.87 12.55 -13.06
C ASP A 202 -1.55 12.45 -14.43
N SER A 203 -2.72 11.82 -14.46
CA SER A 203 -3.51 11.66 -15.68
C SER A 203 -4.88 12.33 -15.51
N LYS A 204 -5.32 13.02 -16.56
CA LYS A 204 -6.68 13.56 -16.61
C LYS A 204 -7.63 12.48 -17.09
N LEU A 205 -8.77 12.38 -16.41
CA LEU A 205 -9.87 11.49 -16.77
C LEU A 205 -11.11 12.33 -17.06
N SER A 206 -11.74 12.06 -18.21
CA SER A 206 -13.04 12.59 -18.60
C SER A 206 -13.86 11.47 -19.22
N GLU A 207 -15.19 11.59 -19.17
CA GLU A 207 -16.05 10.62 -19.84
C GLU A 207 -15.81 10.55 -21.36
N GLU A 208 -15.44 11.67 -21.98
CA GLU A 208 -15.07 11.70 -23.39
C GLU A 208 -13.87 10.79 -23.66
N LYS A 209 -12.82 10.88 -22.82
CA LYS A 209 -11.67 9.99 -22.91
C LYS A 209 -12.10 8.53 -22.79
N ILE A 210 -12.93 8.18 -21.81
CA ILE A 210 -13.43 6.80 -21.62
C ILE A 210 -14.24 6.35 -22.86
N GLY A 211 -15.12 7.20 -23.36
CA GLY A 211 -15.93 6.94 -24.57
C GLY A 211 -15.07 6.69 -25.81
N SER A 212 -13.92 7.36 -25.93
CA SER A 212 -12.97 7.09 -27.02
C SER A 212 -12.41 5.67 -26.97
N TYR A 213 -12.11 5.15 -25.77
CA TYR A 213 -11.62 3.78 -25.59
C TYR A 213 -12.71 2.71 -25.74
N ARG A 214 -13.98 3.03 -25.47
CA ARG A 214 -15.10 2.16 -25.87
C ARG A 214 -15.13 1.99 -27.39
N ASN A 215 -14.96 3.08 -28.14
CA ASN A 215 -14.94 3.01 -29.60
C ASN A 215 -13.74 2.20 -30.11
N PHE A 216 -12.58 2.32 -29.45
CA PHE A 216 -11.40 1.48 -29.73
C PHE A 216 -11.66 0.00 -29.45
N ALA A 217 -12.25 -0.34 -28.29
CA ALA A 217 -12.64 -1.71 -27.96
C ALA A 217 -13.64 -2.28 -28.98
N ASN A 218 -14.63 -1.48 -29.41
CA ASN A 218 -15.54 -1.86 -30.48
C ASN A 218 -14.82 -2.07 -31.82
N LYS A 219 -13.75 -1.31 -32.11
CA LYS A 219 -12.94 -1.53 -33.31
C LYS A 219 -12.22 -2.88 -33.26
N LEU A 220 -11.63 -3.24 -32.12
CA LEU A 220 -11.02 -4.56 -31.91
C LEU A 220 -12.05 -5.69 -32.08
N TRP A 221 -13.25 -5.51 -31.51
CA TRP A 221 -14.35 -6.45 -31.68
C TRP A 221 -14.76 -6.62 -33.14
N ASN A 222 -14.88 -5.52 -33.91
CA ASN A 222 -15.19 -5.60 -35.33
C ASN A 222 -14.11 -6.32 -36.14
N ILE A 223 -12.83 -6.14 -35.81
CA ILE A 223 -11.72 -6.88 -36.44
C ILE A 223 -11.86 -8.38 -36.15
N ALA A 224 -12.04 -8.75 -34.87
CA ALA A 224 -12.20 -10.15 -34.47
C ALA A 224 -13.43 -10.79 -35.15
N ARG A 225 -14.56 -10.08 -35.18
CA ARG A 225 -15.79 -10.53 -35.85
C ARG A 225 -15.58 -10.70 -37.36
N PHE A 226 -14.88 -9.77 -38.01
CA PHE A 226 -14.58 -9.89 -39.44
C PHE A 226 -13.72 -11.12 -39.73
N ILE A 227 -12.68 -11.36 -38.94
CA ILE A 227 -11.84 -12.56 -39.03
C ILE A 227 -12.70 -13.83 -38.86
N GLN A 228 -13.54 -13.89 -37.82
CA GLN A 228 -14.43 -15.04 -37.58
C GLN A 228 -15.42 -15.29 -38.72
N LEU A 229 -16.00 -14.25 -39.31
CA LEU A 229 -16.92 -14.38 -40.44
C LEU A 229 -16.21 -14.85 -41.72
N THR A 230 -14.93 -14.50 -41.87
CA THR A 230 -14.12 -14.87 -43.03
C THR A 230 -13.59 -16.30 -42.90
N ILE A 231 -13.25 -16.75 -41.69
CA ILE A 231 -12.79 -18.12 -41.40
C ILE A 231 -14.00 -19.05 -41.20
N ASN A 232 -14.80 -19.25 -42.25
CA ASN A 232 -15.74 -20.36 -42.31
C ASN A 232 -15.10 -21.52 -43.09
N ASN A 233 -14.88 -22.66 -42.42
CA ASN A 233 -14.54 -23.98 -42.98
C ASN A 233 -13.09 -24.35 -43.36
N GLU A 234 -12.06 -23.86 -42.66
CA GLU A 234 -10.77 -24.59 -42.64
C GLU A 234 -10.38 -24.93 -41.21
N GLN A 235 -9.97 -26.19 -40.99
CA GLN A 235 -9.42 -26.65 -39.72
C GLN A 235 -8.21 -25.76 -39.38
N LEU A 236 -8.40 -24.84 -38.44
CA LEU A 236 -7.31 -24.05 -37.88
C LEU A 236 -6.37 -25.00 -37.15
N THR A 237 -5.33 -25.46 -37.83
CA THR A 237 -4.22 -26.17 -37.20
C THR A 237 -3.44 -25.14 -36.40
N LEU A 238 -3.59 -25.17 -35.07
CA LEU A 238 -2.71 -24.43 -34.16
C LEU A 238 -1.29 -24.95 -34.33
N VAL A 239 -0.48 -24.28 -35.14
CA VAL A 239 0.96 -24.54 -35.21
C VAL A 239 1.56 -23.99 -33.92
N ARG A 240 1.59 -24.81 -32.88
CA ARG A 240 2.30 -24.54 -31.63
C ARG A 240 3.80 -24.73 -31.85
N GLU A 241 4.41 -23.85 -32.63
CA GLU A 241 5.85 -23.63 -32.58
C GLU A 241 6.10 -22.13 -32.59
N VAL A 242 5.97 -21.52 -31.41
CA VAL A 242 6.72 -20.32 -31.10
C VAL A 242 7.72 -20.73 -30.03
N SER A 243 8.88 -21.21 -30.48
CA SER A 243 10.08 -21.17 -29.65
C SER A 243 10.40 -19.69 -29.44
N LEU A 244 9.99 -19.15 -28.31
CA LEU A 244 10.48 -17.86 -27.86
C LEU A 244 12.00 -17.99 -27.61
N PRO A 245 12.83 -17.04 -28.08
CA PRO A 245 14.25 -17.02 -27.79
C PRO A 245 14.55 -16.84 -26.30
#